data_AF-A0A3B9USI3-F1
#
_entry.id   AF-A0A3B9USI3-F1
#
_cell.length_a   1.000
_cell.length_b   1.000
_cell.length_c   1.000
_cell.angle_alpha   90.00
_cell.angle_beta   90.00
_cell.angle_gamma   90.00
#
_symmetry.space_group_name_H-M   'P 1'
#
loop_
_entity.id
_entity.type
_entity.pdbx_description
1 polymer ?
#
loop_
_entity_poly.entity_id
_entity_poly.type
_entity_poly.pdbx_seq_one_letter_code
_entity_poly.pdbx_strand_id
1 'polypeptide(L)'
;MNIYTIGKVTEGLSNYLIKKYKENISVAIAYDSRHMSHEFAEFAAKVFCGNNIKVYIFDSLTPTPILSYAVRELSCKAGIVIT
;
A
#
# COMPACT_ATOMS: atom_id res chain seq x y z
N MET A 1 -0.36 2.82 -17.01
CA MET A 1 0.45 2.30 -15.88
C MET A 1 0.56 0.79 -16.02
N ASN A 2 1.61 0.14 -15.53
CA ASN A 2 1.77 -1.33 -15.63
C ASN A 2 2.33 -1.92 -14.32
N ILE A 3 2.31 -3.25 -14.21
CA ILE A 3 2.77 -3.98 -13.03
C ILE A 3 4.24 -3.71 -12.68
N TYR A 4 5.10 -3.48 -13.68
CA TYR A 4 6.51 -3.19 -13.44
C TYR A 4 6.70 -1.82 -12.76
N THR A 5 5.95 -0.80 -13.19
CA THR A 5 5.95 0.52 -12.54
C THR A 5 5.43 0.44 -11.11
N ILE A 6 4.32 -0.27 -10.88
CA ILE A 6 3.78 -0.46 -9.52
C ILE A 6 4.83 -1.16 -8.65
N GLY A 7 5.40 -2.26 -9.13
CA GLY A 7 6.39 -3.03 -8.38
C GLY A 7 7.61 -2.20 -8.01
N LYS A 8 8.16 -1.44 -8.96
CA LYS A 8 9.32 -0.58 -8.71
C LYS A 8 9.05 0.51 -7.68
N VAL A 9 7.87 1.15 -7.72
CA VAL A 9 7.49 2.20 -6.76
C VAL A 9 7.22 1.59 -5.38
N THR A 10 6.47 0.49 -5.31
CA THR A 10 6.19 -0.23 -4.07
C THR A 10 7.48 -0.73 -3.43
N GLU A 11 8.40 -1.30 -4.20
CA GLU A 11 9.71 -1.76 -3.74
C GLU A 11 10.56 -0.60 -3.22
N GLY A 12 10.56 0.55 -3.90
CA GLY A 12 11.24 1.75 -3.41
C GLY A 12 10.70 2.21 -2.05
N LEU A 13 9.37 2.17 -1.86
CA LEU A 13 8.75 2.50 -0.59
C LEU A 13 9.03 1.45 0.49
N SER A 14 9.00 0.15 0.17
CA SER A 14 9.40 -0.94 1.07
C SER A 14 10.81 -0.70 1.63
N ASN A 15 11.77 -0.45 0.74
CA ASN A 15 13.16 -0.19 1.11
C ASN A 15 13.30 1.04 2.01
N TYR A 16 12.58 2.12 1.71
CA TYR A 16 12.55 3.30 2.58
C TYR A 16 11.99 2.98 3.97
N LEU A 17 10.88 2.26 4.05
CA LEU A 17 10.24 1.93 5.32
C LEU A 17 11.14 1.03 6.18
N ILE A 18 11.75 0.01 5.59
CA ILE A 18 12.70 -0.89 6.28
C ILE A 18 13.92 -0.13 6.77
N LYS A 19 14.45 0.81 5.98
CA LYS A 19 15.59 1.63 6.39
C LYS A 19 15.23 2.60 7.54
N LYS A 20 14.03 3.15 7.52
CA LYS A 20 13.59 4.18 8.47
C LYS A 20 13.06 3.61 9.79
N TYR A 21 12.34 2.50 9.72
CA TYR A 21 11.67 1.88 10.86
C TYR A 21 12.26 0.49 11.10
N LYS A 22 12.65 0.20 12.34
CA LYS A 22 13.31 -1.07 12.68
C LYS A 22 12.34 -2.24 12.88
N GLU A 23 11.10 -1.94 13.29
CA GLU A 23 10.09 -2.94 13.63
C GLU A 23 8.67 -2.40 13.40
N ASN A 24 7.68 -3.29 13.45
CA ASN A 24 6.25 -2.96 13.38
C ASN A 24 5.87 -2.13 12.14
N ILE A 25 6.44 -2.49 10.99
CA ILE A 25 6.13 -1.84 9.71
C ILE A 25 4.82 -2.40 9.18
N SER A 26 3.87 -1.50 8.95
CA SER A 26 2.61 -1.82 8.29
C SER A 26 2.18 -0.72 7.32
N VAL A 27 1.44 -1.11 6.29
CA VAL A 27 0.96 -0.22 5.22
C VAL A 27 -0.52 -0.45 4.98
N ALA A 28 -1.28 0.65 4.86
CA ALA A 28 -2.66 0.61 4.41
C ALA A 28 -2.77 0.89 2.90
N ILE A 29 -3.66 0.19 2.19
CA ILE A 29 -3.85 0.30 0.74
C ILE A 29 -5.32 0.52 0.44
N ALA A 30 -5.63 1.61 -0.26
CA ALA A 30 -6.95 1.90 -0.81
C ALA A 30 -6.87 2.04 -2.34
N TYR A 31 -8.00 1.93 -3.02
CA TYR A 31 -8.08 2.12 -4.46
C TYR A 31 -9.43 2.67 -4.91
N ASP A 32 -9.44 3.32 -6.08
CA ASP A 32 -10.65 3.88 -6.71
C ASP A 32 -11.17 3.02 -7.87
N SER A 33 -12.14 3.53 -8.63
CA SER A 33 -12.83 2.79 -9.69
C SER A 33 -12.12 2.82 -11.05
N ARG A 34 -10.89 3.33 -11.14
CA ARG A 34 -10.18 3.37 -12.42
C ARG A 34 -9.74 1.97 -12.85
N HIS A 35 -9.53 1.83 -14.16
CA HIS A 35 -9.15 0.56 -14.75
C HIS A 35 -7.85 0.06 -14.11
N MET A 36 -7.83 -1.22 -13.72
CA MET A 36 -6.71 -1.90 -13.05
C MET A 36 -6.42 -1.44 -11.60
N SER A 37 -7.22 -0.55 -11.01
CA SER A 37 -6.94 -0.03 -9.65
C SER A 37 -6.91 -1.14 -8.60
N HIS A 38 -7.83 -2.10 -8.68
CA HIS A 38 -7.87 -3.26 -7.78
C HIS A 38 -6.65 -4.18 -7.99
N GLU A 39 -6.35 -4.53 -9.24
CA GLU A 39 -5.25 -5.41 -9.62
C GLU A 39 -3.88 -4.81 -9.24
N PHE A 40 -3.73 -3.49 -9.39
CA PHE A 40 -2.52 -2.78 -8.95
C PHE A 40 -2.42 -2.68 -7.43
N ALA A 41 -3.53 -2.51 -6.71
CA ALA A 41 -3.55 -2.51 -5.25
C ALA A 41 -3.15 -3.89 -4.69
N GLU A 42 -3.70 -4.97 -5.25
CA GLU A 42 -3.30 -6.34 -4.90
C GLU A 42 -1.84 -6.62 -5.24
N PHE A 43 -1.37 -6.15 -6.40
CA PHE A 43 0.03 -6.34 -6.79
C PHE A 43 0.98 -5.60 -5.83
N ALA A 44 0.65 -4.36 -5.47
CA ALA A 44 1.41 -3.62 -4.46
C ALA A 44 1.40 -4.34 -3.10
N ALA A 45 0.25 -4.88 -2.68
CA ALA A 45 0.15 -5.67 -1.44
C ALA A 45 1.10 -6.87 -1.46
N LYS A 46 1.15 -7.63 -2.58
CA LYS A 46 2.06 -8.77 -2.75
C LYS A 46 3.53 -8.38 -2.63
N VAL A 47 3.93 -7.24 -3.20
CA VAL A 47 5.32 -6.73 -3.11
C VAL A 47 5.68 -6.34 -1.68
N PHE A 48 4.79 -5.65 -0.95
CA PHE A 48 5.01 -5.36 0.48
C PHE A 48 5.11 -6.64 1.32
N CYS A 49 4.21 -7.59 1.14
CA CYS A 49 4.23 -8.87 1.84
C CYS A 49 5.51 -9.66 1.56
N GLY A 50 6.02 -9.64 0.32
CA GLY A 50 7.30 -10.24 -0.05
C GLY A 50 8.51 -9.63 0.69
N ASN A 51 8.37 -8.40 1.17
CA ASN A 51 9.35 -7.70 2.00
C ASN A 51 9.08 -7.83 3.51
N ASN A 52 8.21 -8.77 3.93
CA ASN A 52 7.79 -8.97 5.32
C ASN A 52 7.12 -7.75 5.96
N ILE A 53 6.45 -6.90 5.15
CA ILE A 53 5.68 -5.75 5.64
C ILE A 53 4.22 -6.15 5.77
N LYS A 54 3.60 -5.87 6.93
CA LYS A 54 2.17 -6.14 7.15
C LYS A 54 1.32 -5.20 6.30
N VAL A 55 0.35 -5.73 5.57
CA VAL A 55 -0.53 -4.94 4.71
C VAL A 55 -1.98 -5.02 5.18
N TYR A 56 -2.64 -3.87 5.23
CA TYR A 56 -4.09 -3.76 5.31
C TYR A 56 -4.59 -3.23 3.96
N ILE A 57 -5.44 -3.98 3.27
CA ILE A 57 -6.03 -3.58 1.99
C ILE A 57 -7.54 -3.54 2.14
N PHE A 58 -8.18 -2.50 1.62
CA PHE A 58 -9.64 -2.43 1.57
C PHE A 58 -10.18 -3.42 0.54
N ASP A 59 -11.30 -4.05 0.85
CA ASP A 59 -11.97 -5.04 0.00
C ASP A 59 -12.79 -4.41 -1.14
N SER A 60 -12.94 -3.09 -1.14
CA SER A 60 -13.84 -2.35 -2.00
C SER A 60 -13.35 -0.92 -2.27
N LEU A 61 -14.01 -0.26 -3.24
CA LEU A 61 -13.74 1.13 -3.62
C LEU A 61 -13.73 2.04 -2.40
N THR A 62 -12.60 2.70 -2.14
CA THR A 62 -12.38 3.44 -0.90
C THR A 62 -11.85 4.84 -1.18
N PRO A 63 -12.55 5.91 -0.75
CA PRO A 63 -12.06 7.28 -0.87
C PRO A 63 -10.76 7.54 -0.11
N THR A 64 -9.89 8.39 -0.66
CA THR A 64 -8.61 8.81 -0.04
C THR A 64 -8.72 9.28 1.42
N PRO A 65 -9.78 10.00 1.85
CA PRO A 65 -9.94 10.37 3.27
C PRO A 65 -10.06 9.16 4.21
N ILE A 66 -10.68 8.06 3.78
CA ILE A 66 -10.80 6.84 4.58
C ILE A 66 -9.42 6.21 4.77
N LEU A 67 -8.60 6.16 3.73
CA LEU A 67 -7.20 5.73 3.85
C LEU A 67 -6.44 6.59 4.85
N SER A 68 -6.60 7.91 4.76
CA SER A 68 -5.92 8.88 5.64
C SER A 68 -6.30 8.69 7.11
N TYR A 69 -7.56 8.33 7.37
CA TYR A 69 -8.03 7.91 8.70
C TYR A 69 -7.41 6.57 9.12
N ALA A 70 -7.51 5.54 8.27
CA ALA A 70 -7.06 4.18 8.56
C ALA A 70 -5.55 4.10 8.87
N VAL A 71 -4.71 4.88 8.19
CA VAL A 71 -3.27 4.92 8.49
C VAL A 71 -3.01 5.30 9.95
N ARG A 72 -3.75 6.27 10.49
CA ARG A 72 -3.62 6.68 11.90
C ARG A 72 -4.23 5.67 12.85
N GLU A 73 -5.46 5.24 12.55
CA GLU A 73 -6.21 4.28 13.37
C GLU A 73 -5.44 2.95 13.55
N LEU A 74 -4.89 2.42 12.45
CA LEU A 74 -4.15 1.17 12.45
C LEU A 74 -2.65 1.34 12.76
N SER A 75 -2.21 2.55 13.10
CA SER A 75 -0.81 2.90 13.37
C SER A 75 0.18 2.47 12.27
N CYS A 76 -0.28 2.53 11.01
CA CYS A 76 0.53 2.19 9.85
C CYS A 76 1.67 3.20 9.65
N LYS A 77 2.80 2.72 9.11
CA LYS A 77 3.96 3.58 8.79
C LYS A 77 3.83 4.26 7.43
N ALA A 78 2.96 3.76 6.57
CA ALA A 78 2.57 4.42 5.33
C ALA A 78 1.13 4.06 4.92
N GLY A 79 0.59 4.83 3.98
CA GLY A 79 -0.58 4.47 3.20
C GLY A 79 -0.33 4.73 1.73
N ILE A 80 -0.85 3.88 0.86
CA ILE A 80 -0.87 4.11 -0.59
C ILE A 80 -2.32 4.09 -1.10
N VAL A 81 -2.62 4.97 -2.04
CA VAL A 81 -3.89 4.98 -2.77
C VAL A 81 -3.62 4.74 -4.24
N ILE A 82 -4.29 3.76 -4.82
CA ILE A 82 -4.30 3.57 -6.28
C ILE A 82 -5.50 4.32 -6.83
N THR A 83 -5.20 5.47 -7.44
CA THR A 83 -6.14 6.37 -8.08
C THR A 83 -5.46 6.84 -9.36
#